data_AF-A0A4Z0A7G3-F1
#
_entry.id   AF-A0A4Z0A7G3-F1
#
_cell.length_a   1.000
_cell.length_b   1.000
_cell.length_c   1.000
_cell.angle_alpha   90.00
_cell.angle_beta   90.00
_cell.angle_gamma   90.00
#
_symmetry.space_group_name_H-M   'P 1'
#
loop_
_entity.id
_entity.type
_entity.pdbx_description
1 polymer ?
#
loop_
_entity_poly.entity_id
_entity_poly.type
_entity_poly.pdbx_seq_one_letter_code
_entity_poly.pdbx_strand_id
1 'polypeptide(L)'
;MSLTEASEARKARLIALKKRKAGEAVDEESTATPEPILATRNFDPETRTLRKRTVEDVEMDDTVEREVEGLAERIIAEDEERRAQELDLLNIAPKRPNWDLKREMEKKLSKLERETQQAIHTLIRQRLATQKGLSDDLLGAMQSQAGPGEDELGSDED
;
A
#
# COMPACT_ATOMS: atom_id res chain seq x y z
N MET A 1 -18.00 63.18 33.25
CA MET A 1 -17.77 61.97 34.07
C MET A 1 -16.55 62.21 34.92
N SER A 2 -16.66 61.96 36.22
CA SER A 2 -15.56 62.18 37.14
C SER A 2 -14.47 61.11 36.94
N LEU A 3 -13.21 61.45 37.19
CA LEU A 3 -12.12 60.47 37.10
C LEU A 3 -12.33 59.30 38.07
N THR A 4 -12.99 59.54 39.21
CA THR A 4 -13.31 58.55 40.23
C THR A 4 -14.30 57.52 39.70
N GLU A 5 -15.38 57.96 39.04
CA GLU A 5 -16.41 57.09 38.46
C GLU A 5 -15.84 56.20 37.33
N ALA A 6 -15.00 56.75 36.46
CA ALA A 6 -14.31 55.97 35.42
C ALA A 6 -13.34 54.93 36.02
N SER A 7 -12.69 55.25 37.14
CA SER A 7 -11.78 54.34 37.84
C SER A 7 -12.53 53.19 38.52
N GLU A 8 -13.70 53.47 39.09
CA GLU A 8 -14.57 52.48 39.74
C GLU A 8 -15.18 51.52 38.72
N ALA A 9 -15.65 52.03 37.58
CA ALA A 9 -16.17 51.21 36.47
C ALA A 9 -15.09 50.27 35.91
N ARG A 10 -13.85 50.75 35.72
CA ARG A 10 -12.72 49.91 35.28
C ARG A 10 -12.36 48.86 36.33
N LYS A 11 -12.37 49.23 37.61
CA LYS A 11 -12.09 48.32 38.72
C LYS A 11 -13.14 47.21 38.79
N ALA A 12 -14.42 47.54 38.67
CA ALA A 12 -15.51 46.57 38.62
C ALA A 12 -15.38 45.59 37.45
N ARG A 13 -15.07 46.10 36.24
CA ARG A 13 -14.85 45.28 35.04
C ARG A 13 -13.66 44.33 35.19
N LEU A 14 -12.54 44.79 35.76
CA LEU A 14 -11.37 43.94 36.01
C LEU A 14 -11.63 42.87 37.07
N ILE A 15 -12.43 43.19 38.11
CA ILE A 15 -12.84 42.22 39.12
C ILE A 15 -13.73 41.14 38.50
N ALA A 16 -14.69 41.51 37.65
CA ALA A 16 -15.54 40.56 36.93
C ALA A 16 -14.72 39.63 36.02
N LEU A 17 -13.74 40.18 35.27
CA LEU A 17 -12.82 39.37 34.45
C LEU A 17 -11.95 38.44 35.30
N LYS A 18 -11.50 38.87 36.49
CA LYS A 18 -10.74 38.02 37.42
C LYS A 18 -11.57 36.87 37.98
N LYS A 19 -12.80 37.14 38.44
CA LYS A 19 -13.72 36.11 38.98
C LYS A 19 -14.06 35.05 37.92
N ARG A 20 -14.37 35.50 36.70
CA ARG A 20 -14.67 34.59 35.58
C ARG A 20 -13.43 33.81 35.09
N LYS A 21 -12.22 34.39 35.15
CA LYS A 21 -10.95 33.66 34.88
C LYS A 21 -10.66 32.59 35.93
N ALA A 22 -11.10 32.79 37.18
CA ALA A 22 -10.96 31.81 38.26
C ALA A 22 -12.01 30.68 38.17
N GLY A 23 -12.89 30.68 37.16
CA GLY A 23 -13.87 29.61 36.93
C GLY A 23 -15.12 29.68 37.80
N GLU A 24 -15.29 30.75 38.59
CA GLU A 24 -16.49 30.99 39.39
C GLU A 24 -17.59 31.55 38.48
N ALA A 25 -18.69 30.81 38.31
CA ALA A 25 -19.83 31.19 37.48
C ALA A 25 -20.46 32.48 38.03
N VAL A 26 -20.68 33.45 37.15
CA VAL A 26 -21.29 34.75 37.49
C VAL A 26 -22.81 34.58 37.45
N ASP A 27 -23.48 34.80 38.59
CA ASP A 27 -24.94 34.84 38.72
C ASP A 27 -25.60 35.75 37.66
N GLU A 28 -26.70 35.25 37.07
CA GLU A 28 -27.44 35.82 35.93
C GLU A 28 -28.28 37.07 36.25
N GLU A 29 -27.79 38.01 37.07
CA GLU A 29 -28.56 39.22 37.43
C GLU A 29 -27.80 40.51 37.11
N SER A 30 -27.29 40.60 35.88
CA SER A 30 -26.72 41.84 35.33
C SER A 30 -27.05 41.93 33.83
N THR A 31 -28.05 42.76 33.50
CA THR A 31 -28.52 43.08 32.14
C THR A 31 -27.51 43.94 31.37
N ALA A 32 -26.32 43.41 31.10
CA ALA A 32 -25.37 43.98 30.17
C ALA A 32 -24.83 42.84 29.30
N THR A 33 -25.03 42.97 27.99
CA THR A 33 -24.61 42.00 26.97
C THR A 33 -23.18 41.50 27.25
N PRO A 34 -22.94 40.17 27.31
CA PRO A 34 -21.62 39.65 27.55
C PRO A 34 -20.75 39.97 26.34
N GLU A 35 -19.84 40.94 26.48
CA GLU A 35 -18.82 41.19 25.46
C GLU A 35 -18.08 39.88 25.14
N PRO A 36 -17.87 39.53 23.86
CA PRO A 36 -17.25 38.27 23.49
C PRO A 36 -15.80 38.26 23.99
N ILE A 37 -15.49 37.30 24.86
CA ILE A 37 -14.12 37.04 25.27
C ILE A 37 -13.40 36.44 24.07
N LEU A 38 -12.45 37.20 23.50
CA LEU A 38 -11.54 36.71 22.48
C LEU A 38 -10.68 35.62 23.10
N ALA A 39 -11.04 34.36 22.89
CA ALA A 39 -10.16 33.24 23.19
C ALA A 39 -8.89 33.41 22.36
N THR A 40 -7.74 33.37 23.03
CA THR A 40 -6.44 33.46 22.35
C THR A 40 -6.18 32.15 21.63
N ARG A 41 -6.67 32.06 20.39
CA ARG A 41 -6.66 30.84 19.54
C ARG A 41 -5.32 30.10 19.53
N ASN A 42 -4.21 30.84 19.63
CA ASN A 42 -2.85 30.30 19.55
C ASN A 42 -1.98 30.56 20.79
N PHE A 43 -2.54 30.92 21.95
CA PHE A 43 -1.75 31.17 23.17
C PHE A 43 -1.87 30.02 24.14
N ASP A 44 -0.72 29.60 24.67
CA ASP A 44 -0.64 28.61 25.73
C ASP A 44 -0.55 29.33 27.09
N PRO A 45 -1.55 29.16 27.99
CA PRO A 45 -1.59 29.86 29.26
C PRO A 45 -0.46 29.45 30.22
N GLU A 46 0.10 28.24 30.08
CA GLU A 46 1.15 27.74 30.98
C GLU A 46 2.52 28.27 30.59
N THR A 47 2.90 28.13 29.32
CA THR A 47 4.19 28.60 28.79
C THR A 47 4.18 30.08 28.46
N ARG A 48 3.00 30.73 28.41
CA ARG A 48 2.80 32.14 28.01
C ARG A 48 3.39 32.45 26.62
N THR A 49 3.51 31.43 25.78
CA THR A 49 4.02 31.54 24.42
C THR A 49 2.99 31.04 23.40
N LEU A 50 3.36 31.04 22.13
CA LEU A 50 2.51 30.48 21.09
C LEU A 50 2.36 28.97 21.30
N ARG A 51 1.14 28.45 21.16
CA ARG A 51 0.89 27.00 21.08
C ARG A 51 1.71 26.43 19.93
N LYS A 52 2.74 25.67 20.25
CA LYS A 52 3.52 24.90 19.28
C LYS A 52 2.91 23.52 19.19
N ARG A 53 2.72 23.02 17.96
CA ARG A 53 2.31 21.62 17.73
C ARG A 53 3.42 20.71 18.27
N THR A 54 3.10 19.87 19.25
CA THR A 54 4.03 18.86 19.78
C THR A 54 4.07 17.66 18.84
N VAL A 55 5.14 16.87 18.91
CA VAL A 55 5.33 15.69 18.07
C VAL A 55 4.27 14.62 18.33
N GLU A 56 3.72 14.59 19.55
CA GLU A 56 2.63 13.73 19.99
C GLU A 56 1.29 14.02 19.27
N ASP A 57 1.08 15.23 18.73
CA ASP A 57 -0.12 15.54 17.92
C ASP A 57 -0.05 14.95 16.50
N VAL A 58 1.01 14.20 16.19
CA VAL A 58 1.28 13.62 14.87
C VAL A 58 1.59 12.13 15.03
N GLU A 59 0.71 11.40 15.71
CA GLU A 59 0.62 9.96 15.51
C GLU A 59 0.20 9.73 14.05
N MET A 60 1.19 9.63 13.15
CA MET A 60 0.98 9.22 11.77
C MET A 60 0.68 7.72 11.80
N ASP A 61 -0.59 7.38 11.99
CA ASP A 61 -1.05 6.00 12.08
C ASP A 61 -0.79 5.18 10.79
N ASP A 62 -0.60 5.86 9.66
CA ASP A 62 -0.45 5.25 8.33
C ASP A 62 0.97 5.45 7.79
N THR A 63 1.95 4.75 8.38
CA THR A 63 3.31 4.64 7.83
C THR A 63 3.51 3.26 7.22
N VAL A 64 4.15 3.20 6.05
CA VAL A 64 4.45 1.94 5.34
C VAL A 64 5.26 0.98 6.22
N GLU A 65 6.12 1.52 7.10
CA GLU A 65 6.89 0.73 8.07
C GLU A 65 5.98 -0.06 9.02
N ARG A 66 4.89 0.55 9.51
CA ARG A 66 3.91 -0.09 10.40
C ARG A 66 3.02 -1.10 9.67
N GLU A 67 2.71 -0.85 8.39
CA GLU A 67 1.95 -1.80 7.56
C GLU A 67 2.76 -3.07 7.24
N VAL A 68 4.09 -2.92 7.07
CA VAL A 68 4.99 -4.01 6.70
C VAL A 68 5.55 -4.73 7.93
N GLU A 69 5.43 -4.14 9.12
CA GLU A 69 5.79 -4.77 10.39
C GLU A 69 5.08 -6.14 10.53
N GLY A 70 5.87 -7.19 10.74
CA GLY A 70 5.38 -8.56 10.87
C GLY A 70 4.90 -9.25 9.59
N LEU A 71 4.97 -8.64 8.40
CA LEU A 71 4.73 -9.38 7.14
C LEU A 71 5.83 -10.41 6.89
N ALA A 72 7.09 -10.04 7.15
CA ALA A 72 8.23 -10.94 6.98
C ALA A 72 8.11 -12.18 7.87
N GLU A 73 7.74 -12.01 9.14
CA GLU A 73 7.55 -13.10 10.10
C GLU A 73 6.41 -14.05 9.67
N ARG A 74 5.31 -13.48 9.14
CA ARG A 74 4.19 -14.26 8.59
C ARG A 74 4.60 -15.10 7.38
N ILE A 75 5.37 -14.52 6.45
CA ILE A 75 5.86 -15.23 5.26
C ILE A 75 6.80 -16.37 5.65
N ILE A 76 7.69 -16.14 6.63
CA ILE A 76 8.61 -17.17 7.12
C ILE A 76 7.82 -18.31 7.77
N ALA A 77 6.85 -17.99 8.63
CA ALA A 77 5.98 -18.99 9.25
C ALA A 77 5.19 -19.81 8.23
N GLU A 78 4.62 -19.18 7.20
CA GLU A 78 3.89 -19.86 6.13
C GLU A 78 4.80 -20.79 5.30
N ASP A 79 6.03 -20.37 5.00
CA ASP A 79 7.00 -21.21 4.27
C ASP A 79 7.47 -22.40 5.11
N GLU A 80 7.66 -22.22 6.42
CA GLU A 80 7.96 -23.30 7.36
C GLU A 80 6.80 -24.31 7.46
N GLU A 81 5.55 -23.83 7.55
CA GLU A 81 4.36 -24.67 7.53
C GLU A 81 4.23 -25.46 6.21
N ARG A 82 4.48 -24.81 5.06
CA ARG A 82 4.45 -25.46 3.74
C ARG A 82 5.53 -26.53 3.61
N ARG A 83 6.76 -26.25 4.04
CA ARG A 83 7.85 -27.24 4.05
C ARG A 83 7.54 -28.41 4.98
N ALA A 84 6.94 -28.16 6.15
CA ALA A 84 6.52 -29.21 7.07
C ALA A 84 5.43 -30.11 6.45
N GLN A 85 4.49 -29.53 5.68
CA GLN A 85 3.48 -30.29 4.93
C GLN A 85 4.10 -31.10 3.78
N GLU A 86 5.09 -30.57 3.07
CA GLU A 86 5.82 -31.29 2.02
C GLU A 86 6.65 -32.46 2.58
N LEU A 87 7.15 -32.34 3.81
CA LEU A 87 7.92 -33.36 4.52
C LEU A 87 7.07 -34.38 5.28
N ASP A 88 5.74 -34.32 5.17
CA ASP A 88 4.85 -35.31 5.78
C ASP A 88 4.95 -36.66 5.06
N LEU A 89 5.78 -37.54 5.61
CA LEU A 89 6.03 -38.91 5.14
C LEU A 89 4.74 -39.76 5.06
N LEU A 90 3.67 -39.39 5.78
CA LEU A 90 2.38 -40.08 5.75
C LEU A 90 1.57 -39.75 4.48
N ASN A 91 1.84 -38.59 3.85
CA ASN A 91 1.25 -38.20 2.57
C ASN A 91 1.99 -38.79 1.35
N ILE A 92 3.16 -39.39 1.56
CA ILE A 92 3.86 -40.20 0.55
C ILE A 92 3.22 -41.61 0.54
N ALA A 93 1.94 -41.65 0.19
CA ALA A 93 1.29 -42.92 -0.15
C ALA A 93 2.05 -43.59 -1.30
N PRO A 94 2.04 -44.93 -1.39
CA PRO A 94 2.63 -45.64 -2.52
C PRO A 94 2.00 -45.13 -3.81
N LYS A 95 2.82 -44.44 -4.58
CA LYS A 95 2.48 -43.82 -5.86
C LYS A 95 2.03 -44.91 -6.85
N ARG A 96 1.15 -44.57 -7.81
CA ARG A 96 0.83 -45.50 -8.91
C ARG A 96 2.13 -45.89 -9.64
N PRO A 97 2.32 -47.15 -10.08
CA PRO A 97 3.55 -47.58 -10.76
C PRO A 97 3.98 -46.68 -11.92
N ASN A 98 3.03 -46.10 -12.66
CA ASN A 98 3.28 -45.25 -13.81
C ASN A 98 3.39 -43.76 -13.48
N TRP A 99 3.39 -43.36 -12.20
CA TRP A 99 3.47 -41.94 -11.85
C TRP A 99 4.79 -41.35 -12.34
N ASP A 100 5.92 -42.01 -12.08
CA ASP A 100 7.20 -41.46 -12.49
C ASP A 100 7.30 -41.29 -14.01
N LEU A 101 6.84 -42.30 -14.75
CA LEU A 101 6.72 -42.24 -16.21
C LEU A 101 5.87 -41.05 -16.67
N LYS A 102 4.74 -40.78 -16.02
CA LYS A 102 3.91 -39.61 -16.34
C LYS A 102 4.64 -38.31 -16.06
N ARG A 103 5.34 -38.19 -14.92
CA ARG A 103 6.08 -36.98 -14.56
C ARG A 103 7.21 -36.69 -15.55
N GLU A 104 7.98 -37.71 -15.91
CA GLU A 104 9.06 -37.57 -16.88
C GLU A 104 8.55 -37.28 -18.30
N MET A 105 7.43 -37.91 -18.69
CA MET A 105 6.81 -37.68 -19.98
C MET A 105 6.20 -36.28 -20.07
N GLU A 106 5.57 -35.78 -19.00
CA GLU A 106 5.00 -34.43 -18.93
C GLU A 106 6.07 -33.36 -19.20
N LYS A 107 7.27 -33.51 -18.62
CA LYS A 107 8.39 -32.59 -18.85
C LYS A 107 8.85 -32.55 -20.31
N LYS A 108 8.73 -33.67 -21.04
CA LYS A 108 9.07 -33.76 -22.47
C LYS A 108 7.92 -33.23 -23.33
N LEU A 109 6.68 -33.55 -22.96
CA LEU A 109 5.48 -33.10 -23.65
C LEU A 109 5.30 -31.59 -23.57
N SER A 110 5.61 -30.94 -22.44
CA SER A 110 5.47 -29.48 -22.32
C SER A 110 6.36 -28.70 -23.30
N LYS A 111 7.59 -29.18 -23.54
CA LYS A 111 8.48 -28.61 -24.56
C LYS A 111 7.92 -28.82 -25.96
N LEU A 112 7.48 -30.05 -26.25
CA LEU A 112 6.93 -30.42 -27.54
C LEU A 112 5.60 -29.70 -27.83
N GLU A 113 4.76 -29.48 -26.81
CA GLU A 113 3.48 -28.78 -26.93
C GLU A 113 3.69 -27.34 -27.37
N ARG A 114 4.70 -26.66 -26.83
CA ARG A 114 5.06 -25.29 -27.25
C ARG A 114 5.41 -25.23 -28.73
N GLU A 115 6.27 -26.13 -29.19
CA GLU A 115 6.67 -26.23 -30.61
C GLU A 115 5.50 -26.63 -31.50
N THR A 116 4.64 -27.53 -31.02
CA THR A 116 3.44 -27.98 -31.73
C THR A 116 2.46 -26.82 -31.90
N GLN A 117 2.24 -26.00 -30.87
CA GLN A 117 1.41 -24.80 -30.96
C GLN A 117 1.99 -23.77 -31.93
N GLN A 118 3.31 -23.57 -31.93
CA GLN A 118 3.98 -22.71 -32.90
C GLN A 118 3.78 -23.22 -34.33
N ALA A 119 3.96 -24.53 -34.56
CA ALA A 119 3.75 -25.16 -35.87
C ALA A 119 2.27 -25.08 -36.31
N ILE A 120 1.32 -25.29 -35.40
CA ILE A 120 -0.11 -25.10 -35.69
C ILE A 120 -0.37 -23.66 -36.12
N HIS A 121 0.20 -22.69 -35.41
CA HIS A 121 0.03 -21.28 -35.71
C HIS A 121 0.64 -20.89 -37.07
N THR A 122 1.83 -21.40 -37.43
CA THR A 122 2.42 -21.17 -38.76
C THR A 122 1.58 -21.80 -39.86
N LEU A 123 1.09 -23.03 -39.68
CA LEU A 123 0.21 -23.71 -40.63
C LEU A 123 -1.12 -22.97 -40.83
N ILE A 124 -1.73 -22.46 -39.75
CA ILE A 124 -2.95 -21.64 -39.84
C ILE A 124 -2.69 -20.37 -40.66
N ARG A 125 -1.59 -19.66 -40.38
CA ARG A 125 -1.22 -18.45 -41.14
C ARG A 125 -0.98 -18.75 -42.62
N GLN A 126 -0.23 -19.80 -42.93
CA GLN A 126 0.00 -20.26 -44.30
C GLN A 126 -1.32 -20.57 -45.02
N ARG A 127 -2.22 -21.31 -44.36
CA ARG A 127 -3.54 -21.64 -44.91
C ARG A 127 -4.40 -20.41 -45.14
N LEU A 128 -4.35 -19.41 -44.25
CA LEU A 128 -5.08 -18.16 -44.44
C LEU A 128 -4.48 -17.29 -45.55
N ALA A 129 -3.16 -17.27 -45.70
CA ALA A 129 -2.47 -16.53 -46.77
C ALA A 129 -2.79 -17.14 -48.15
N THR A 130 -2.77 -18.46 -48.27
CA THR A 130 -3.13 -19.16 -49.51
C THR A 130 -4.60 -18.94 -49.88
N GLN A 131 -5.52 -18.93 -48.90
CA GLN A 131 -6.94 -18.59 -49.14
C GLN A 131 -7.15 -17.13 -49.56
N LYS A 132 -6.31 -16.20 -49.09
CA LYS A 132 -6.41 -14.76 -49.41
C LYS A 132 -5.62 -14.36 -50.66
N GLY A 133 -4.97 -15.30 -51.35
CA GLY A 133 -4.23 -15.05 -52.59
C GLY A 133 -2.96 -14.20 -52.43
N LEU A 134 -2.41 -14.09 -51.21
CA LEU A 134 -1.17 -13.36 -50.93
C LEU A 134 -0.02 -14.38 -50.91
N SER A 135 0.67 -14.52 -52.04
CA SER A 135 1.73 -15.50 -52.29
C SER A 135 3.09 -15.11 -51.71
N ASP A 136 3.79 -16.09 -51.11
CA ASP A 136 5.23 -16.28 -50.81
C ASP A 136 6.08 -15.17 -50.18
N ASP A 137 5.80 -13.89 -50.40
CA ASP A 137 6.69 -12.78 -50.00
C ASP A 137 6.69 -12.56 -48.48
N LEU A 138 5.56 -12.82 -47.82
CA LEU A 138 5.44 -12.80 -46.35
C LEU A 138 6.13 -14.00 -45.68
N LEU A 139 6.21 -15.15 -46.37
CA LEU A 139 6.90 -16.33 -45.85
C LEU A 139 8.42 -16.14 -45.88
N GLY A 140 8.95 -15.51 -46.94
CA GLY A 140 10.36 -15.14 -47.05
C GLY A 140 10.80 -14.11 -45.99
N ALA A 141 9.95 -13.12 -45.69
CA ALA A 141 10.23 -12.09 -44.68
C ALA A 141 10.24 -12.62 -43.23
N MET A 142 9.54 -13.72 -42.94
CA MET A 142 9.56 -14.35 -41.62
C MET A 142 10.78 -15.26 -41.42
N GLN A 143 11.22 -15.96 -42.47
CA GLN A 143 12.41 -16.82 -42.42
C GLN A 143 13.68 -16.00 -42.12
N SER A 144 13.74 -14.74 -42.57
CA SER A 144 14.84 -13.83 -42.27
C SER A 144 14.77 -13.20 -40.87
N GLN A 145 13.58 -13.11 -40.27
CA GLN A 145 13.39 -12.62 -38.90
C GLN A 145 13.68 -13.70 -37.84
N ALA A 146 13.72 -14.98 -38.21
CA ALA A 146 14.01 -16.12 -37.33
C ALA A 146 15.47 -16.63 -37.43
N GLY A 147 16.42 -15.80 -37.88
CA GLY A 147 17.86 -16.09 -37.85
C GLY A 147 18.45 -16.08 -36.42
N PRO A 148 19.65 -16.67 -36.20
CA PRO A 148 20.12 -17.11 -34.88
C PRO A 148 20.47 -15.91 -33.98
N GLY A 149 19.53 -15.55 -33.12
CA GLY A 149 19.74 -14.64 -32.01
C GLY A 149 18.80 -15.06 -30.90
N GLU A 150 19.29 -15.07 -29.66
CA GLU A 150 18.54 -15.32 -28.42
C GLU A 150 18.60 -16.73 -27.78
N ASP A 151 19.70 -17.49 -27.95
CA ASP A 151 20.02 -18.64 -27.08
C ASP A 151 21.38 -18.52 -26.32
N GLU A 152 22.02 -17.33 -26.30
CA GLU A 152 23.28 -17.09 -25.54
C GLU A 152 23.13 -16.13 -24.33
N LEU A 153 22.02 -16.22 -23.57
CA LEU A 153 21.87 -15.44 -22.33
C LEU A 153 21.33 -16.28 -21.15
N GLY A 154 21.81 -17.52 -21.00
CA GLY A 154 21.34 -18.39 -19.91
C GLY A 154 22.33 -19.42 -19.38
N SER A 155 23.64 -19.22 -19.55
CA SER A 155 24.67 -20.14 -19.01
C SER A 155 25.92 -19.40 -18.53
N ASP A 156 25.86 -18.82 -17.33
CA ASP A 156 26.89 -18.92 -16.27
C ASP A 156 26.56 -17.92 -15.16
N GLU A 157 26.35 -18.42 -13.94
CA GLU A 157 26.87 -17.89 -12.65
C GLU A 157 26.01 -18.43 -11.47
N ASP A 158 26.66 -19.35 -10.71
CA ASP A 158 26.41 -19.91 -9.36
C ASP A 158 25.01 -20.39 -8.92
#